data_AF-A0A2E6I7G6-F1
#
_entry.id   AF-A0A2E6I7G6-F1
#
_cell.length_a   1.000
_cell.length_b   1.000
_cell.length_c   1.000
_cell.angle_alpha   90.00
_cell.angle_beta   90.00
_cell.angle_gamma   90.00
#
_symmetry.space_group_name_H-M   'P 1'
#
loop_
_entity.id
_entity.type
_entity.pdbx_description
1 polymer ?
#
loop_
_entity_poly.entity_id
_entity_poly.type
_entity_poly.pdbx_seq_one_letter_code
_entity_poly.pdbx_strand_id
1 'polypeptide(L)' 'MATVTDQLNELKEQLTALEEDAAKVDKGQKAAGTRVRKGLQEVKKSCDSLRKHILSLR' A
#
# COMPACT_ATOMS: atom_id res chain seq x y z
N MET A 1 8.71 -19.11 4.03
CA MET A 1 7.62 -18.26 4.58
C MET A 1 8.12 -16.83 4.51
N ALA A 2 7.37 -15.91 3.91
CA ALA A 2 7.73 -14.49 3.92
C ALA A 2 7.79 -14.02 5.38
N THR A 3 8.84 -13.30 5.74
CA THR A 3 8.99 -12.75 7.08
C THR A 3 8.17 -11.48 7.24
N VAL A 4 7.89 -11.08 8.48
CA VAL A 4 7.25 -9.78 8.79
C VAL A 4 8.00 -8.62 8.13
N THR A 5 9.34 -8.72 8.02
CA THR A 5 10.18 -7.72 7.37
C THR A 5 9.94 -7.67 5.86
N ASP A 6 9.78 -8.81 5.20
CA ASP A 6 9.49 -8.86 3.76
C ASP A 6 8.15 -8.20 3.45
N GLN A 7 7.11 -8.53 4.22
CA GLN A 7 5.77 -7.94 4.05
C GLN A 7 5.74 -6.43 4.33
N LEU A 8 6.57 -5.95 5.26
CA LEU A 8 6.76 -4.51 5.48
C LEU A 8 7.45 -3.82 4.30
N ASN A 9 8.40 -4.50 3.65
CA ASN A 9 9.05 -3.95 2.46
C ASN A 9 8.09 -3.91 1.27
N GLU A 10 7.28 -4.96 1.06
CA GLU A 10 6.22 -4.97 0.05
C GLU A 10 5.24 -3.79 0.23
N LEU A 11 4.84 -3.49 1.48
CA LEU A 11 3.99 -2.33 1.77
C LEU A 11 4.66 -1.00 1.37
N LYS A 12 5.96 -0.85 1.59
CA LYS A 12 6.72 0.34 1.18
C LYS A 12 6.76 0.44 -0.35
N GLU A 13 7.05 -0.66 -1.05
CA GLU A 13 7.06 -0.68 -2.51
C GLU A 13 5.70 -0.31 -3.09
N GLN A 14 4.61 -0.83 -2.51
CA GLN A 14 3.25 -0.45 -2.88
C GLN A 14 3.01 1.05 -2.72
N LEU A 15 3.51 1.66 -1.65
CA LEU A 15 3.39 3.10 -1.43
C LEU A 15 4.24 3.90 -2.41
N THR A 16 5.48 3.51 -2.65
CA THR A 16 6.37 4.16 -3.62
C THR A 16 5.78 4.13 -5.03
N ALA A 17 5.15 3.02 -5.43
CA ALA A 17 4.46 2.94 -6.73
C ALA A 17 3.30 3.94 -6.87
N LEU A 18 2.69 4.39 -5.77
CA LEU A 18 1.60 5.37 -5.79
C LEU A 18 2.10 6.81 -5.88
N GLU A 19 3.38 7.09 -5.64
CA GLU A 19 3.94 8.45 -5.64
C GLU A 19 3.77 9.14 -7.00
N GLU A 20 3.95 8.41 -8.11
CA GLU A 20 3.77 8.97 -9.45
C GLU A 20 2.33 9.41 -9.72
N ASP A 21 1.36 8.61 -9.29
CA ASP A 21 -0.05 8.95 -9.44
C ASP A 21 -0.46 10.04 -8.45
N ALA A 22 0.09 10.05 -7.23
CA ALA A 22 -0.11 11.13 -6.26
C ALA A 22 0.38 12.47 -6.83
N ALA A 23 1.57 12.51 -7.44
CA ALA A 23 2.08 13.72 -8.09
C ALA A 23 1.18 14.19 -9.25
N LYS A 24 0.49 13.28 -9.94
CA LYS A 24 -0.51 13.64 -10.97
C LYS A 24 -1.79 14.19 -10.32
N VAL A 25 -2.21 13.67 -9.17
CA VAL A 25 -3.36 14.19 -8.39
C VAL A 25 -3.14 15.62 -7.96
N ASP A 26 -1.95 15.95 -7.46
CA ASP A 26 -1.61 17.31 -7.04
C ASP A 26 -1.69 18.31 -8.21
N LYS A 27 -1.51 17.82 -9.45
CA LYS A 27 -1.68 18.57 -10.70
C LYS A 27 -3.12 18.58 -11.22
N GLY A 28 -4.09 18.06 -10.46
CA GLY A 28 -5.52 18.06 -10.80
C GLY A 28 -6.01 16.87 -11.65
N GLN A 29 -5.19 15.84 -11.88
CA GLN A 29 -5.60 14.67 -12.67
C GLN A 29 -6.57 13.77 -11.89
N LYS A 30 -7.87 13.91 -12.16
CA LYS A 30 -8.94 13.14 -11.50
C LYS A 30 -8.81 11.62 -11.64
N ALA A 31 -8.35 11.14 -12.80
CA ALA A 31 -8.17 9.70 -13.05
C ALA A 31 -7.06 9.09 -12.17
N ALA A 32 -5.95 9.83 -11.99
CA ALA A 32 -4.90 9.44 -11.07
C ALA A 32 -5.42 9.40 -9.62
N GLY A 33 -6.34 10.31 -9.25
CA GLY A 33 -6.97 10.33 -7.93
C GLY A 33 -7.75 9.06 -7.61
N THR A 34 -8.46 8.51 -8.59
CA THR A 34 -9.13 7.22 -8.44
C THR A 34 -8.13 6.08 -8.25
N ARG A 35 -6.99 6.10 -8.97
CA ARG A 35 -5.94 5.08 -8.83
C ARG A 35 -5.27 5.13 -7.46
N VAL A 36 -4.85 6.31 -6.99
CA VAL A 36 -4.26 6.48 -5.65
C VAL A 36 -5.21 5.98 -4.57
N ARG A 37 -6.50 6.34 -4.63
CA ARG A 37 -7.49 5.88 -3.63
C ARG A 37 -7.66 4.36 -3.63
N LYS A 38 -7.68 3.72 -4.80
CA LYS A 38 -7.75 2.26 -4.91
C LYS A 38 -6.48 1.60 -4.38
N GLY A 39 -5.30 2.11 -4.75
CA GLY A 39 -4.03 1.63 -4.23
C GLY A 39 -3.92 1.75 -2.71
N LEU A 40 -4.35 2.87 -2.14
CA LEU A 40 -4.38 3.04 -0.67
C LEU A 40 -5.34 2.05 0.02
N GLN A 41 -6.46 1.69 -0.61
CA GLN A 41 -7.35 0.64 -0.10
C GLN A 41 -6.67 -0.74 -0.11
N GLU A 42 -5.85 -1.03 -1.11
CA GLU A 42 -5.07 -2.27 -1.19
C GLU A 42 -3.96 -2.29 -0.13
N VAL A 43 -3.19 -1.21 0.02
CA VAL A 43 -2.19 -1.05 1.08
C VAL A 43 -2.82 -1.27 2.46
N LYS A 44 -4.01 -0.70 2.71
CA LYS A 44 -4.73 -0.92 3.98
C LYS A 44 -5.01 -2.42 4.21
N LYS A 45 -5.49 -3.13 3.18
CA LYS A 45 -5.76 -4.58 3.29
C LYS A 45 -4.48 -5.37 3.55
N SER A 46 -3.38 -5.01 2.89
CA SER A 46 -2.05 -5.59 3.12
C SER A 46 -1.59 -5.38 4.57
N CYS A 47 -1.76 -4.16 5.11
CA CYS A 47 -1.47 -3.87 6.52
C CYS A 47 -2.32 -4.71 7.48
N ASP A 48 -3.62 -4.84 7.22
CA ASP A 48 -4.51 -5.68 8.04
C ASP A 48 -4.10 -7.16 7.98
N SER A 49 -3.64 -7.64 6.82
CA SER A 49 -3.12 -9.00 6.65
C SER A 49 -1.85 -9.22 7.47
N LEU A 50 -0.88 -8.30 7.37
CA LEU A 50 0.36 -8.31 8.16
C LEU A 50 0.07 -8.31 9.67
N ARG A 51 -0.87 -7.46 10.11
CA ARG A 51 -1.28 -7.41 11.53
C ARG A 51 -1.83 -8.76 12.00
N LYS A 52 -2.65 -9.43 11.19
CA LYS A 52 -3.19 -10.76 11.49
C LYS A 52 -2.08 -11.81 11.51
N HIS A 53 -1.13 -11.74 10.57
CA HIS A 53 0.02 -12.63 10.53
C HIS A 53 0.86 -12.51 11.81
N ILE A 54 1.19 -11.29 12.23
CA ILE A 54 1.89 -11.03 13.49
C ILE A 54 1.12 -11.61 14.68
N LEU A 55 -0.21 -11.41 14.73
CA LEU A 55 -1.03 -11.96 15.82
C LEU A 55 -1.00 -13.49 15.86
N SER A 56 -0.91 -14.16 14.70
CA SER A 56 -0.81 -15.62 14.59
C SER A 56 0.54 -16.20 15.00
N LEU A 57 1.59 -15.37 15.08
CA LEU A 57 2.92 -15.78 15.53
C LEU A 57 3.07 -15.77 17.06
N ARG A 58 2.06 -15.27 17.79
CA ARG A 58 2.05 -15.25 19.26
C ARG A 58 1.58 -16.57 19.85
#